data_AF-A0A931R5B4-F1
#
_entry.id   AF-A0A931R5B4-F1
#
_cell.length_a   1.000
_cell.length_b   1.000
_cell.length_c   1.000
_cell.angle_alpha   90.00
_cell.angle_beta   90.00
_cell.angle_gamma   90.00
#
_symmetry.space_group_name_H-M   'P 1'
#
loop_
_entity.id
_entity.type
_entity.pdbx_description
1 polymer ?
#
loop_
_entity_poly.entity_id
_entity_poly.type
_entity_poly.pdbx_seq_one_letter_code
_entity_poly.pdbx_strand_id
1 'polypeptide(L)'
;MESVAKRSWACVCLGFACAALLIACASAPRVIVLSPVFDSVRPAVNRTTDYPEVLAAIASVMVSDLNLPVVEASVTFYPSQVSYESGAVAESERDLDLLRKQLGARAQQLKEEDVVFAARRSAVSSVAVGMHKRVLVNEWQFVKLPWRERMRILAHELTHTVERAWVEGRLTNWDRWLSEGFAEWVGYHVLDRLGAQSLAKSREGIVEAAKNAIVEAAKNARQFQTFPTITQLVRAAEWIMWLRTLGHAATYGQAFLAVDLLVEQKGLPAVVEYFRLFGKLNNRERNFATAFGEPVAKFEDKFNEHLMTLFAR
;
A
#
# COMPACT_ATOMS: atom_id res chain seq x y z
N MET A 1 4.36 78.64 28.39
CA MET A 1 5.42 79.09 27.46
C MET A 1 6.73 78.61 28.07
N GLU A 2 7.04 77.32 27.92
CA GLU A 2 7.90 76.72 26.87
C GLU A 2 9.39 76.76 27.30
N SER A 3 10.24 75.74 27.17
CA SER A 3 10.14 74.36 26.68
C SER A 3 11.59 73.80 26.68
N VAL A 4 11.78 72.55 27.17
CA VAL A 4 12.68 71.49 26.64
C VAL A 4 14.21 71.78 26.58
N ALA A 5 15.15 70.97 27.09
CA ALA A 5 15.27 69.52 27.10
C ALA A 5 16.14 69.02 28.28
N LYS A 6 15.72 67.93 28.94
CA LYS A 6 16.58 67.10 29.80
C LYS A 6 16.71 65.71 29.18
N ARG A 7 17.98 65.29 29.11
CA ARG A 7 18.57 63.96 28.95
C ARG A 7 17.63 62.77 29.16
N SER A 8 17.83 61.70 28.39
CA SER A 8 18.11 60.34 28.89
C SER A 8 18.49 59.39 27.75
N TRP A 9 19.70 58.81 27.82
CA TRP A 9 20.05 57.55 27.18
C TRP A 9 19.46 56.41 28.02
N ALA A 10 18.78 55.45 27.39
CA ALA A 10 18.95 54.00 27.64
C ALA A 10 17.87 53.17 26.91
N CYS A 11 18.35 52.07 26.32
CA CYS A 11 17.64 50.83 25.99
C CYS A 11 16.64 50.84 24.83
N VAL A 12 17.21 50.62 23.64
CA VAL A 12 16.67 49.75 22.58
C VAL A 12 16.18 48.44 23.21
N CYS A 13 14.88 48.14 23.10
CA CYS A 13 14.29 46.79 23.07
C CYS A 13 12.75 46.89 23.12
N LEU A 14 12.11 47.18 21.98
CA LEU A 14 10.69 46.89 21.76
C LEU A 14 10.51 46.47 20.30
N GLY A 15 11.12 45.34 19.96
CA GLY A 15 10.88 44.61 18.72
C GLY A 15 10.07 43.36 19.03
N PHE A 16 8.92 43.23 18.36
CA PHE A 16 8.25 41.97 18.05
C PHE A 16 8.02 40.98 19.21
N ALA A 17 7.00 41.22 20.02
CA ALA A 17 6.42 40.19 20.87
C ALA A 17 4.89 40.26 20.83
N CYS A 18 4.28 39.82 19.72
CA CYS A 18 2.88 39.35 19.67
C CYS A 18 2.48 38.80 18.27
N ALA A 19 3.36 38.05 17.60
CA ALA A 19 3.03 37.40 16.33
C ALA A 19 3.72 36.03 16.20
N ALA A 20 3.46 35.10 17.14
CA ALA A 20 3.92 33.72 17.00
C ALA A 20 3.18 32.72 17.92
N LEU A 21 1.84 32.77 18.02
CA LEU A 21 1.06 31.69 18.65
C LEU A 21 -0.26 31.46 17.89
N LEU A 22 -0.15 31.28 16.58
CA LEU A 22 -1.08 30.45 15.82
C LEU A 22 -0.29 29.24 15.32
N ILE A 23 0.23 28.45 16.26
CA ILE A 23 0.55 27.07 15.95
C ILE A 23 -0.81 26.46 15.66
N ALA A 24 -1.09 26.23 14.38
CA ALA A 24 -2.23 25.44 13.95
C ALA A 24 -2.26 24.19 14.83
N CYS A 25 -3.33 24.00 15.60
CA CYS A 25 -3.58 22.73 16.28
C CYS A 25 -3.65 21.67 15.19
N ALA A 26 -2.51 21.04 14.88
CA ALA A 26 -2.50 19.83 14.11
C ALA A 26 -3.25 18.82 14.98
N SER A 27 -4.46 18.43 14.55
CA SER A 27 -5.21 17.38 15.21
C SER A 27 -4.30 16.17 15.42
N ALA A 28 -4.37 15.53 16.58
CA ALA A 28 -3.56 14.34 16.82
C ALA A 28 -3.97 13.22 15.83
N PRO A 29 -3.03 12.36 15.38
CA PRO A 29 -3.39 11.20 14.59
C PRO A 29 -4.40 10.31 15.33
N ARG A 30 -5.42 9.83 14.61
CA ARG A 30 -6.40 8.89 15.15
C ARG A 30 -5.91 7.47 14.94
N VAL A 31 -5.86 6.68 16.02
CA VAL A 31 -5.41 5.28 15.97
C VAL A 31 -6.59 4.35 16.24
N ILE A 32 -6.76 3.35 15.38
CA ILE A 32 -7.72 2.27 15.55
C ILE A 32 -6.93 0.97 15.70
N VAL A 33 -7.12 0.25 16.80
CA VAL A 33 -6.49 -1.06 17.01
C VAL A 33 -7.47 -2.14 16.59
N LEU A 34 -7.02 -3.03 15.70
CA LEU A 34 -7.81 -4.20 15.30
C LEU A 34 -7.73 -5.25 16.38
N SER A 35 -8.89 -5.63 16.91
CA SER A 35 -8.99 -6.74 17.85
C SER A 35 -8.86 -8.07 17.10
N PRO A 36 -8.13 -9.05 17.66
CA PRO A 36 -8.03 -10.40 17.08
C PRO A 36 -9.33 -11.22 17.24
N VAL A 37 -10.28 -10.71 18.03
CA VAL A 37 -11.60 -11.32 18.24
C VAL A 37 -12.58 -10.72 17.23
N PHE A 38 -13.11 -11.57 16.36
CA PHE A 38 -14.13 -11.18 15.38
C PHE A 38 -15.47 -11.76 15.79
N ASP A 39 -16.47 -10.89 15.92
CA ASP A 39 -17.84 -11.35 16.04
C ASP A 39 -18.27 -12.05 14.74
N SER A 40 -19.09 -13.09 14.88
CA SER A 40 -19.64 -13.83 13.74
C SER A 40 -20.61 -12.99 12.89
N VAL A 41 -21.03 -11.83 13.39
CA VAL A 41 -22.00 -10.95 12.73
C VAL A 41 -21.24 -9.96 11.85
N ARG A 42 -21.47 -10.06 10.53
CA ARG A 42 -20.91 -9.12 9.56
C ARG A 42 -21.63 -7.77 9.67
N PRO A 43 -20.90 -6.67 9.90
CA PRO A 43 -21.51 -5.35 9.86
C PRO A 43 -22.11 -5.06 8.48
N ALA A 44 -23.24 -4.37 8.45
CA ALA A 44 -23.86 -3.93 7.20
C ALA A 44 -23.10 -2.72 6.66
N VAL A 45 -21.94 -2.95 6.02
CA VAL A 45 -21.04 -1.87 5.57
C VAL A 45 -21.66 -0.94 4.52
N ASN A 46 -22.76 -1.33 3.90
CA ASN A 46 -23.56 -0.48 3.02
C ASN A 46 -24.37 0.60 3.76
N ARG A 47 -24.38 0.57 5.11
CA ARG A 47 -25.13 1.50 5.98
C ARG A 47 -24.24 2.28 6.95
N THR A 48 -22.93 2.04 6.93
CA THR A 48 -21.99 2.70 7.85
C THR A 48 -20.87 3.42 7.12
N THR A 49 -20.45 4.54 7.69
CA THR A 49 -19.20 5.23 7.32
C THR A 49 -18.18 5.22 8.46
N ASP A 50 -18.38 4.34 9.45
CA ASP A 50 -17.52 4.21 10.60
C ASP A 50 -16.33 3.27 10.30
N TYR A 51 -15.11 3.78 10.48
CA TYR A 51 -13.90 3.03 10.15
C TYR A 51 -13.63 1.83 11.06
N PRO A 52 -13.81 1.89 12.40
CA PRO A 52 -13.75 0.71 13.26
C PRO A 52 -14.66 -0.42 12.76
N GLU A 53 -15.93 -0.13 12.48
CA GLU A 53 -16.90 -1.10 11.98
C GLU A 53 -16.48 -1.69 10.62
N VAL A 54 -16.05 -0.85 9.68
CA VAL A 54 -15.54 -1.31 8.37
C VAL A 54 -14.30 -2.16 8.50
N LEU A 55 -13.33 -1.76 9.32
CA LEU A 55 -12.10 -2.52 9.51
C LEU A 55 -12.37 -3.90 10.14
N ALA A 56 -13.32 -3.97 11.09
CA ALA A 56 -13.77 -5.24 11.64
C ALA A 56 -14.45 -6.12 10.56
N ALA A 57 -15.27 -5.53 9.68
CA ALA A 57 -15.89 -6.24 8.57
C ALA A 57 -14.85 -6.77 7.56
N ILE A 58 -13.87 -5.94 7.18
CA ILE A 58 -12.77 -6.32 6.29
C ILE A 58 -12.00 -7.49 6.88
N ALA A 59 -11.56 -7.37 8.14
CA ALA A 59 -10.80 -8.41 8.81
C ALA A 59 -11.61 -9.72 8.96
N SER A 60 -12.91 -9.63 9.25
CA SER A 60 -13.81 -10.78 9.28
C SER A 60 -13.87 -11.51 7.93
N VAL A 61 -13.97 -10.78 6.82
CA VAL A 61 -13.94 -11.39 5.47
C VAL A 61 -12.57 -12.02 5.17
N MET A 62 -11.48 -11.33 5.46
CA MET A 62 -10.12 -11.85 5.25
C MET A 62 -9.93 -13.19 5.98
N VAL A 63 -10.39 -13.30 7.22
CA VAL A 63 -10.24 -14.52 8.03
C VAL A 63 -11.25 -15.60 7.64
N SER A 64 -12.54 -15.27 7.59
CA SER A 64 -13.60 -16.28 7.42
C SER A 64 -13.80 -16.74 5.97
N ASP A 65 -13.71 -15.82 5.00
CA ASP A 65 -14.00 -16.12 3.59
C ASP A 65 -12.75 -16.40 2.78
N LEU A 66 -11.63 -15.75 3.11
CA LEU A 66 -10.36 -15.89 2.39
C LEU A 66 -9.34 -16.76 3.14
N ASN A 67 -9.67 -17.24 4.35
CA ASN A 67 -8.79 -18.10 5.16
C ASN A 67 -7.39 -17.49 5.38
N LEU A 68 -7.32 -16.16 5.48
CA LEU A 68 -6.09 -15.44 5.84
C LEU A 68 -5.91 -15.46 7.36
N PRO A 69 -4.66 -15.39 7.87
CA PRO A 69 -4.45 -15.38 9.31
C PRO A 69 -5.03 -14.12 9.94
N VAL A 70 -5.45 -14.26 11.21
CA VAL A 70 -5.72 -13.13 12.08
C VAL A 70 -4.43 -12.33 12.24
N VAL A 71 -4.52 -11.01 12.02
CA VAL A 71 -3.41 -10.10 12.24
C VAL A 71 -3.78 -9.05 13.28
N GLU A 72 -2.97 -8.97 14.32
CA GLU A 72 -2.96 -7.83 15.23
C GLU A 72 -2.31 -6.65 14.50
N ALA A 73 -3.11 -5.65 14.16
CA ALA A 73 -2.62 -4.46 13.50
C ALA A 73 -3.30 -3.19 14.03
N SER A 74 -2.60 -2.06 13.92
CA SER A 74 -3.17 -0.74 14.15
C SER A 74 -3.30 0.04 12.84
N VAL A 75 -4.39 0.76 12.65
CA VAL A 75 -4.59 1.70 11.54
C VAL A 75 -4.53 3.12 12.08
N THR A 76 -3.55 3.90 11.61
CA THR A 76 -3.32 5.27 12.05
C THR A 76 -3.68 6.25 10.95
N PHE A 77 -4.65 7.11 11.22
CA PHE A 77 -5.10 8.18 10.34
C PHE A 77 -4.39 9.48 10.70
N TYR A 78 -3.55 9.95 9.79
CA TYR A 78 -2.82 11.20 9.91
C TYR A 78 -3.59 12.32 9.21
N PRO A 79 -3.90 13.45 9.88
CA PRO A 79 -4.80 14.46 9.35
C PRO A 79 -4.22 15.32 8.23
N SER A 80 -2.92 15.18 7.93
CA SER A 80 -2.24 15.93 6.87
C SER A 80 -1.11 15.12 6.23
N GLN A 81 -0.72 15.53 5.02
CA GLN A 81 0.46 15.00 4.31
C GLN A 81 1.72 15.08 5.17
N VAL A 82 1.96 16.22 5.83
CA VAL A 82 3.16 16.44 6.65
C VAL A 82 3.20 15.47 7.84
N SER A 83 2.08 15.31 8.55
CA SER A 83 1.99 14.36 9.67
C SER A 83 2.11 12.91 9.20
N TYR A 84 1.58 12.59 8.01
CA TYR A 84 1.65 11.26 7.43
C TYR A 84 3.08 10.88 7.04
N GLU A 85 3.79 11.75 6.34
CA GLU A 85 5.21 11.54 6.00
C GLU A 85 6.07 11.41 7.24
N SER A 86 5.85 12.27 8.24
CA SER A 86 6.57 12.20 9.52
C SER A 86 6.29 10.89 10.25
N GLY A 87 5.04 10.41 10.21
CA GLY A 87 4.65 9.11 10.74
C GLY A 87 5.36 7.95 10.04
N ALA A 88 5.36 7.93 8.71
CA ALA A 88 6.02 6.89 7.91
C ALA A 88 7.54 6.84 8.16
N VAL A 89 8.19 8.00 8.28
CA VAL A 89 9.60 8.10 8.67
C VAL A 89 9.83 7.54 10.06
N ALA A 90 9.05 7.98 11.05
CA ALA A 90 9.22 7.54 12.44
C ALA A 90 8.99 6.02 12.60
N GLU A 91 8.04 5.42 11.87
CA GLU A 91 7.87 3.96 11.86
C GLU A 91 9.05 3.24 11.21
N SER A 92 9.58 3.77 10.10
CA SER A 92 10.71 3.16 9.38
C SER A 92 12.00 3.24 10.19
N GLU A 93 12.21 4.33 10.93
CA GLU A 93 13.32 4.50 11.87
C GLU A 93 13.21 3.52 13.05
N ARG A 94 11.99 3.28 13.58
CA ARG A 94 11.78 2.24 14.60
C ARG A 94 12.15 0.85 14.11
N ASP A 95 11.84 0.55 12.85
CA ASP A 95 12.13 -0.75 12.25
C ASP A 95 13.61 -0.87 11.82
N LEU A 96 14.41 0.21 11.88
CA LEU A 96 15.80 0.26 11.42
C LEU A 96 16.70 -0.72 12.19
N ASP A 97 16.53 -0.82 13.51
CA ASP A 97 17.34 -1.73 14.32
C ASP A 97 17.03 -3.20 14.00
N LEU A 98 15.75 -3.51 13.78
CA LEU A 98 15.34 -4.83 13.31
C LEU A 98 15.93 -5.11 11.92
N LEU A 99 15.87 -4.14 11.01
CA LEU A 99 16.42 -4.25 9.67
C LEU A 99 17.95 -4.46 9.68
N ARG A 100 18.68 -3.72 10.52
CA ARG A 100 20.13 -3.91 10.73
C ARG A 100 20.45 -5.32 11.22
N LYS A 101 19.69 -5.83 12.21
CA LYS A 101 19.83 -7.21 12.70
C LYS A 101 19.59 -8.23 11.59
N GLN A 102 18.58 -8.03 10.75
CA GLN A 102 18.25 -8.93 9.65
C GLN A 102 19.30 -8.91 8.52
N LEU A 103 19.92 -7.76 8.25
CA LEU A 103 20.94 -7.61 7.20
C LEU A 103 22.32 -8.11 7.63
N GLY A 104 22.60 -8.21 8.94
CA GLY A 104 23.89 -8.66 9.47
C GLY A 104 25.05 -7.82 8.91
N ALA A 105 26.07 -8.45 8.34
CA ALA A 105 27.22 -7.74 7.75
C ALA A 105 26.82 -6.75 6.64
N ARG A 106 25.72 -6.99 5.92
CA ARG A 106 25.22 -6.07 4.87
C ARG A 106 24.64 -4.78 5.45
N ALA A 107 24.33 -4.73 6.75
CA ALA A 107 23.83 -3.55 7.41
C ALA A 107 24.82 -2.37 7.35
N GLN A 108 26.12 -2.62 7.13
CA GLN A 108 27.13 -1.57 6.93
C GLN A 108 26.87 -0.71 5.70
N GLN A 109 26.12 -1.24 4.72
CA GLN A 109 25.72 -0.51 3.51
C GLN A 109 24.41 0.26 3.71
N LEU A 110 23.68 -0.02 4.79
CA LEU A 110 22.41 0.62 5.07
C LEU A 110 22.65 1.97 5.75
N LYS A 111 22.39 3.03 5.02
CA LYS A 111 22.41 4.37 5.59
C LYS A 111 21.02 4.77 6.04
N GLU A 112 20.96 5.48 7.16
CA GLU A 112 19.71 6.01 7.71
C GLU A 112 19.02 6.96 6.72
N GLU A 113 19.80 7.78 6.01
CA GLU A 113 19.33 8.66 4.94
C GLU A 113 18.55 7.91 3.84
N ASP A 114 18.99 6.71 3.47
CA ASP A 114 18.34 5.89 2.44
C ASP A 114 16.99 5.36 2.93
N VAL A 115 16.91 4.99 4.22
CA VAL A 115 15.67 4.50 4.86
C VAL A 115 14.65 5.63 4.99
N VAL A 116 15.07 6.80 5.48
CA VAL A 116 14.22 8.00 5.57
C VAL A 116 13.73 8.41 4.19
N PHE A 117 14.61 8.41 3.19
CA PHE A 117 14.24 8.73 1.81
C PHE A 117 13.23 7.74 1.24
N ALA A 118 13.43 6.43 1.46
CA ALA A 118 12.50 5.40 1.02
C ALA A 118 11.12 5.53 1.69
N ALA A 119 11.09 5.85 3.00
CA ALA A 119 9.86 6.07 3.76
C ALA A 119 9.08 7.28 3.21
N ARG A 120 9.76 8.43 3.03
CA ARG A 120 9.14 9.63 2.44
C ARG A 120 8.63 9.38 1.03
N ARG A 121 9.43 8.73 0.19
CA ARG A 121 9.01 8.39 -1.19
C ARG A 121 7.75 7.55 -1.20
N SER A 122 7.64 6.58 -0.29
CA SER A 122 6.44 5.75 -0.15
C SER A 122 5.24 6.59 0.27
N ALA A 123 5.38 7.43 1.30
CA ALA A 123 4.31 8.31 1.79
C ALA A 123 3.88 9.42 0.80
N VAL A 124 4.76 9.84 -0.11
CA VAL A 124 4.40 10.82 -1.16
C VAL A 124 3.68 10.16 -2.34
N SER A 125 3.91 8.87 -2.58
CA SER A 125 3.36 8.14 -3.73
C SER A 125 2.11 7.32 -3.43
N SER A 126 1.63 7.32 -2.19
CA SER A 126 0.51 6.51 -1.74
C SER A 126 -0.38 7.27 -0.76
N VAL A 127 -1.67 6.94 -0.75
CA VAL A 127 -2.62 7.49 0.25
C VAL A 127 -2.59 6.70 1.56
N ALA A 128 -2.05 5.49 1.55
CA ALA A 128 -1.87 4.63 2.70
C ALA A 128 -0.69 3.67 2.47
N VAL A 129 -0.11 3.13 3.55
CA VAL A 129 0.99 2.15 3.51
C VAL A 129 0.81 1.09 4.59
N GLY A 130 0.82 -0.18 4.16
CA GLY A 130 0.87 -1.37 5.00
C GLY A 130 2.30 -1.76 5.40
N MET A 131 2.54 -1.77 6.70
CA MET A 131 3.78 -2.17 7.36
C MET A 131 3.56 -3.42 8.23
N HIS A 132 4.60 -3.91 8.90
CA HIS A 132 4.41 -5.02 9.83
C HIS A 132 3.56 -4.54 11.03
N LYS A 133 2.36 -5.14 11.18
CA LYS A 133 1.35 -4.85 12.21
C LYS A 133 0.77 -3.42 12.22
N ARG A 134 0.98 -2.64 11.15
CA ARG A 134 0.62 -1.22 11.11
C ARG A 134 0.14 -0.85 9.71
N VAL A 135 -0.92 -0.05 9.62
CA VAL A 135 -1.34 0.63 8.40
C VAL A 135 -1.33 2.13 8.70
N LEU A 136 -0.64 2.89 7.88
CA LEU A 136 -0.60 4.35 7.97
C LEU A 136 -1.48 4.93 6.87
N VAL A 137 -2.35 5.88 7.19
CA VAL A 137 -3.30 6.47 6.24
C VAL A 137 -3.16 7.99 6.25
N ASN A 138 -3.04 8.58 5.06
CA ASN A 138 -3.14 10.01 4.85
C ASN A 138 -4.62 10.42 4.83
N GLU A 139 -5.19 10.73 5.99
CA GLU A 139 -6.63 10.99 6.13
C GLU A 139 -7.11 12.11 5.21
N TRP A 140 -6.30 13.17 5.04
CA TRP A 140 -6.65 14.32 4.19
C TRP A 140 -6.92 13.94 2.72
N GLN A 141 -6.09 13.06 2.16
CA GLN A 141 -6.30 12.57 0.80
C GLN A 141 -7.34 11.44 0.77
N PHE A 142 -7.29 10.57 1.76
CA PHE A 142 -8.13 9.38 1.85
C PHE A 142 -9.62 9.71 1.94
N VAL A 143 -10.01 10.74 2.70
CA VAL A 143 -11.43 11.16 2.83
C VAL A 143 -12.00 11.82 1.57
N LYS A 144 -11.19 12.05 0.53
CA LYS A 144 -11.67 12.55 -0.76
C LYS A 144 -12.05 11.43 -1.72
N LEU A 145 -11.60 10.20 -1.43
CA LEU A 145 -11.91 9.04 -2.25
C LEU A 145 -13.37 8.62 -2.06
N PRO A 146 -14.01 8.02 -3.08
CA PRO A 146 -15.31 7.37 -2.90
C PRO A 146 -15.26 6.35 -1.77
N TRP A 147 -16.35 6.21 -1.02
CA TRP A 147 -16.39 5.32 0.16
C TRP A 147 -15.95 3.88 -0.16
N ARG A 148 -16.40 3.36 -1.30
CA ARG A 148 -16.00 2.04 -1.79
C ARG A 148 -14.49 1.90 -1.99
N GLU A 149 -13.86 2.94 -2.53
CA GLU A 149 -12.41 2.96 -2.77
C GLU A 149 -11.63 2.98 -1.45
N ARG A 150 -12.15 3.68 -0.43
CA ARG A 150 -11.58 3.64 0.92
C ARG A 150 -11.59 2.23 1.51
N MET A 151 -12.71 1.52 1.38
CA MET A 151 -12.81 0.13 1.85
C MET A 151 -11.81 -0.78 1.12
N ARG A 152 -11.70 -0.64 -0.20
CA ARG A 152 -10.73 -1.40 -1.02
C ARG A 152 -9.30 -1.16 -0.55
N ILE A 153 -8.91 0.10 -0.38
CA ILE A 153 -7.55 0.47 0.04
C ILE A 153 -7.24 -0.04 1.45
N LEU A 154 -8.19 0.05 2.40
CA LEU A 154 -7.95 -0.52 3.74
C LEU A 154 -7.74 -2.03 3.69
N ALA A 155 -8.51 -2.76 2.87
CA ALA A 155 -8.32 -4.19 2.67
C ALA A 155 -6.97 -4.51 1.98
N HIS A 156 -6.58 -3.69 1.00
CA HIS A 156 -5.28 -3.77 0.33
C HIS A 156 -4.13 -3.61 1.34
N GLU A 157 -4.12 -2.53 2.12
CA GLU A 157 -3.04 -2.28 3.08
C GLU A 157 -3.01 -3.31 4.22
N LEU A 158 -4.18 -3.79 4.68
CA LEU A 158 -4.23 -4.88 5.65
C LEU A 158 -3.66 -6.19 5.09
N THR A 159 -3.79 -6.42 3.78
CA THR A 159 -3.16 -7.58 3.13
C THR A 159 -1.64 -7.53 3.25
N HIS A 160 -1.02 -6.35 3.08
CA HIS A 160 0.42 -6.22 3.33
C HIS A 160 0.82 -6.50 4.78
N THR A 161 -0.06 -6.22 5.76
CA THR A 161 0.20 -6.63 7.15
C THR A 161 0.18 -8.15 7.30
N VAL A 162 -0.72 -8.86 6.61
CA VAL A 162 -0.79 -10.33 6.53
C VAL A 162 0.45 -10.92 5.88
N GLU A 163 0.85 -10.39 4.72
CA GLU A 163 2.06 -10.83 4.00
C GLU A 163 3.29 -10.74 4.89
N ARG A 164 3.42 -9.64 5.63
CA ARG A 164 4.51 -9.43 6.59
C ARG A 164 4.40 -10.32 7.82
N ALA A 165 3.20 -10.66 8.26
CA ALA A 165 3.00 -11.55 9.39
C ALA A 165 3.51 -12.97 9.11
N TRP A 166 3.35 -13.49 7.88
CA TRP A 166 3.86 -14.81 7.49
C TRP A 166 5.38 -14.97 7.59
N VAL A 167 6.11 -13.86 7.61
CA VAL A 167 7.57 -13.82 7.71
C VAL A 167 8.05 -13.10 8.96
N GLU A 168 7.17 -12.83 9.92
CA GLU A 168 7.47 -12.12 11.18
C GLU A 168 8.14 -10.76 10.97
N GLY A 169 7.69 -10.02 9.95
CA GLY A 169 8.24 -8.71 9.61
C GLY A 169 9.63 -8.75 9.00
N ARG A 170 10.13 -9.92 8.59
CA ARG A 170 11.43 -10.03 7.90
C ARG A 170 11.45 -9.31 6.56
N LEU A 171 12.60 -8.73 6.25
CA LEU A 171 12.91 -8.24 4.92
C LEU A 171 12.91 -9.39 3.92
N THR A 172 12.07 -9.28 2.90
CA THR A 172 11.91 -10.26 1.82
C THR A 172 12.21 -9.64 0.46
N ASN A 173 12.51 -10.48 -0.52
CA ASN A 173 12.71 -10.08 -1.91
C ASN A 173 11.63 -10.65 -2.85
N TRP A 174 10.41 -10.87 -2.32
CA TRP A 174 9.29 -11.38 -3.10
C TRP A 174 8.95 -10.46 -4.28
N ASP A 175 8.29 -11.03 -5.27
CA ASP A 175 7.92 -10.34 -6.50
C ASP A 175 6.88 -9.27 -6.17
N ARG A 176 7.19 -8.01 -6.49
CA ARG A 176 6.32 -6.88 -6.17
C ARG A 176 4.97 -6.99 -6.87
N TRP A 177 4.92 -7.38 -8.15
CA TRP A 177 3.66 -7.60 -8.85
C TRP A 177 2.74 -8.62 -8.14
N LEU A 178 3.32 -9.66 -7.53
CA LEU A 178 2.54 -10.68 -6.83
C LEU A 178 2.02 -10.16 -5.49
N SER A 179 2.83 -9.40 -4.76
CA SER A 179 2.42 -8.77 -3.49
C SER A 179 1.35 -7.68 -3.69
N GLU A 180 1.59 -6.72 -4.57
CA GLU A 180 0.63 -5.63 -4.86
C GLU A 180 -0.63 -6.18 -5.55
N GLY A 181 -0.47 -7.14 -6.47
CA GLY A 181 -1.58 -7.81 -7.15
C GLY A 181 -2.43 -8.65 -6.20
N PHE A 182 -1.82 -9.30 -5.21
CA PHE A 182 -2.56 -10.05 -4.19
C PHE A 182 -3.31 -9.13 -3.24
N ALA A 183 -2.71 -8.01 -2.84
CA ALA A 183 -3.40 -6.97 -2.06
C ALA A 183 -4.59 -6.36 -2.83
N GLU A 184 -4.45 -6.12 -4.14
CA GLU A 184 -5.59 -5.74 -5.01
C GLU A 184 -6.65 -6.84 -5.07
N TRP A 185 -6.23 -8.10 -5.26
CA TRP A 185 -7.14 -9.25 -5.33
C TRP A 185 -7.98 -9.37 -4.06
N VAL A 186 -7.35 -9.32 -2.89
CA VAL A 186 -8.05 -9.32 -1.59
C VAL A 186 -8.96 -8.10 -1.48
N GLY A 187 -8.51 -6.91 -1.86
CA GLY A 187 -9.32 -5.69 -1.84
C GLY A 187 -10.64 -5.84 -2.60
N TYR A 188 -10.60 -6.34 -3.84
CA TYR A 188 -11.81 -6.55 -4.64
C TYR A 188 -12.68 -7.70 -4.13
N HIS A 189 -12.09 -8.79 -3.64
CA HIS A 189 -12.84 -9.87 -3.02
C HIS A 189 -13.55 -9.41 -1.74
N VAL A 190 -12.93 -8.54 -0.95
CA VAL A 190 -13.56 -7.96 0.22
C VAL A 190 -14.77 -7.11 -0.17
N LEU A 191 -14.64 -6.27 -1.20
CA LEU A 191 -15.79 -5.50 -1.71
C LEU A 191 -16.95 -6.40 -2.17
N ASP A 192 -16.63 -7.52 -2.83
CA ASP A 192 -17.61 -8.49 -3.31
C ASP A 192 -18.36 -9.16 -2.15
N ARG A 193 -17.62 -9.68 -1.16
CA ARG A 193 -18.20 -10.35 0.02
C ARG A 193 -18.97 -9.43 0.95
N LEU A 194 -18.65 -8.15 0.94
CA LEU A 194 -19.38 -7.12 1.66
C LEU A 194 -20.54 -6.51 0.86
N GLY A 195 -20.75 -6.95 -0.39
CA GLY A 195 -21.84 -6.46 -1.25
C GLY A 195 -21.65 -5.02 -1.74
N ALA A 196 -20.44 -4.47 -1.66
CA ALA A 196 -20.14 -3.10 -2.06
C ALA A 196 -19.89 -2.96 -3.58
N GLN A 197 -19.34 -4.00 -4.23
CA GLN A 197 -19.22 -4.13 -5.68
C GLN A 197 -18.87 -5.57 -6.03
N SER A 198 -19.52 -6.13 -7.05
CA SER A 198 -19.21 -7.50 -7.48
C SER A 198 -17.81 -7.61 -8.09
N LEU A 199 -17.14 -8.74 -7.89
CA LEU A 199 -15.83 -9.00 -8.46
C LEU A 199 -15.84 -8.91 -9.99
N ALA A 200 -16.89 -9.44 -10.64
CA ALA A 200 -17.05 -9.37 -12.09
C ALA A 200 -17.03 -7.93 -12.62
N LYS A 201 -17.80 -7.03 -11.97
CA LYS A 201 -17.82 -5.61 -12.35
C LYS A 201 -16.49 -4.92 -12.09
N SER A 202 -15.78 -5.31 -11.03
CA SER A 202 -14.43 -4.80 -10.76
C SER A 202 -13.44 -5.25 -11.85
N ARG A 203 -13.44 -6.53 -12.22
CA ARG A 203 -12.60 -7.08 -13.30
C ARG A 203 -12.83 -6.34 -14.62
N GLU A 204 -14.09 -6.16 -15.03
CA GLU A 204 -14.44 -5.40 -16.24
C GLU A 204 -13.87 -3.97 -16.20
N GLY A 205 -14.09 -3.25 -15.09
CA GLY A 205 -13.58 -1.89 -14.93
C GLY A 205 -12.05 -1.81 -14.97
N ILE A 206 -11.34 -2.79 -14.40
CA ILE A 206 -9.88 -2.88 -14.42
C ILE A 206 -9.36 -3.11 -15.84
N VAL A 207 -9.95 -4.06 -16.57
CA VAL A 207 -9.59 -4.34 -17.97
C VAL A 207 -9.75 -3.10 -18.82
N GLU A 208 -10.90 -2.43 -18.73
CA GLU A 208 -11.17 -1.21 -19.50
C GLU A 208 -10.23 -0.05 -19.12
N ALA A 209 -9.98 0.16 -17.83
CA ALA A 209 -9.07 1.20 -17.39
C ALA A 209 -7.62 0.92 -17.83
N ALA A 210 -7.17 -0.34 -17.78
CA ALA A 210 -5.83 -0.74 -18.23
C ALA A 210 -5.66 -0.58 -19.75
N LYS A 211 -6.66 -0.97 -20.55
CA LYS A 211 -6.69 -0.71 -22.01
C LYS A 211 -6.55 0.78 -22.31
N ASN A 212 -7.38 1.60 -21.67
CA ASN A 212 -7.39 3.05 -21.90
C ASN A 212 -6.05 3.68 -21.53
N ALA A 213 -5.45 3.27 -20.41
CA ALA A 213 -4.14 3.77 -19.99
C ALA A 213 -3.05 3.53 -21.05
N ILE A 214 -3.07 2.37 -21.71
CA ILE A 214 -2.12 2.09 -22.80
C ILE A 214 -2.42 2.89 -24.05
N VAL A 215 -3.68 3.00 -24.44
CA VAL A 215 -4.05 3.81 -25.60
C VAL A 215 -3.58 5.25 -25.40
N GLU A 216 -3.76 5.80 -24.21
CA GLU A 216 -3.26 7.15 -23.87
C GLU A 216 -1.73 7.22 -23.83
N ALA A 217 -1.04 6.22 -23.30
CA ALA A 217 0.41 6.16 -23.33
C ALA A 217 0.95 6.10 -24.78
N ALA A 218 0.33 5.31 -25.65
CA ALA A 218 0.70 5.16 -27.05
C ALA A 218 0.45 6.43 -27.88
N LYS A 219 -0.58 7.23 -27.55
CA LYS A 219 -0.79 8.56 -28.16
C LYS A 219 0.33 9.54 -27.83
N ASN A 220 0.86 9.46 -26.61
CA ASN A 220 1.89 10.38 -26.10
C ASN A 220 3.31 9.92 -26.43
N ALA A 221 3.52 8.63 -26.70
CA ALA A 221 4.81 8.07 -27.04
C ALA A 221 5.02 8.04 -28.57
N ARG A 222 6.22 8.42 -29.04
CA ARG A 222 6.64 8.23 -30.45
C ARG A 222 6.88 6.75 -30.83
N GLN A 223 6.66 5.83 -29.89
CA GLN A 223 6.78 4.37 -30.05
C GLN A 223 5.63 3.69 -29.30
N PHE A 224 5.07 2.63 -29.88
CA PHE A 224 4.09 1.78 -29.21
C PHE A 224 4.65 1.29 -27.86
N GLN A 225 4.01 1.65 -26.76
CA GLN A 225 4.26 1.01 -25.46
C GLN A 225 3.30 -0.17 -25.31
N THR A 226 3.86 -1.38 -25.25
CA THR A 226 3.13 -2.56 -24.76
C THR A 226 3.10 -2.54 -23.23
N PHE A 227 2.25 -3.36 -22.61
CA PHE A 227 2.33 -3.62 -21.17
C PHE A 227 3.76 -4.04 -20.79
N PRO A 228 4.27 -3.64 -19.61
CA PRO A 228 5.44 -4.30 -19.06
C PRO A 228 5.18 -5.78 -18.87
N THR A 229 6.20 -6.61 -19.00
CA THR A 229 6.09 -8.00 -18.57
C THR A 229 6.01 -8.05 -17.03
N ILE A 230 5.40 -9.09 -16.44
CA ILE A 230 5.35 -9.19 -14.96
C ILE A 230 6.74 -9.34 -14.35
N THR A 231 7.71 -9.89 -15.10
CA THR A 231 9.13 -9.93 -14.74
C THR A 231 9.78 -8.54 -14.67
N GLN A 232 9.29 -7.56 -15.41
CA GLN A 232 9.69 -6.14 -15.28
C GLN A 232 9.05 -5.46 -14.06
N LEU A 233 8.03 -6.07 -13.43
CA LEU A 233 7.33 -5.55 -12.26
C LEU A 233 7.76 -6.23 -10.94
N VAL A 234 8.91 -6.90 -10.93
CA VAL A 234 9.42 -7.63 -9.75
C VAL A 234 9.95 -6.69 -8.67
N ARG A 235 10.52 -5.55 -9.06
CA ARG A 235 11.32 -4.69 -8.19
C ARG A 235 10.65 -3.33 -7.97
N ALA A 236 10.97 -2.70 -6.84
CA ALA A 236 10.35 -1.44 -6.42
C ALA A 236 10.66 -0.26 -7.35
N ALA A 237 11.89 -0.17 -7.87
CA ALA A 237 12.27 0.96 -8.72
C ALA A 237 11.53 0.90 -10.07
N GLU A 238 11.48 -0.29 -10.67
CA GLU A 238 10.81 -0.59 -11.93
C GLU A 238 9.30 -0.45 -11.80
N TRP A 239 8.72 -0.90 -10.67
CA TRP A 239 7.31 -0.65 -10.35
C TRP A 239 6.96 0.84 -10.34
N ILE A 240 7.75 1.66 -9.63
CA ILE A 240 7.52 3.11 -9.54
C ILE A 240 7.69 3.76 -10.93
N MET A 241 8.65 3.29 -11.72
CA MET A 241 8.84 3.74 -13.09
C MET A 241 7.58 3.49 -13.92
N TRP A 242 7.08 2.24 -13.95
CA TRP A 242 5.89 1.88 -14.72
C TRP A 242 4.62 2.54 -14.20
N LEU A 243 4.46 2.70 -12.88
CA LEU A 243 3.37 3.46 -12.29
C LEU A 243 3.34 4.91 -12.78
N ARG A 244 4.51 5.55 -12.95
CA ARG A 244 4.61 6.91 -13.49
C ARG A 244 4.38 6.97 -15.00
N THR A 245 4.76 5.92 -15.73
CA THR A 245 4.66 5.87 -17.19
C THR A 245 3.25 5.52 -17.66
N LEU A 246 2.63 4.48 -17.09
CA LEU A 246 1.34 3.94 -17.52
C LEU A 246 0.21 4.19 -16.51
N GLY A 247 0.52 4.70 -15.32
CA GLY A 247 -0.47 4.96 -14.29
C GLY A 247 -0.88 3.73 -13.49
N HIS A 248 -1.76 3.97 -12.53
CA HIS A 248 -2.22 2.96 -11.57
C HIS A 248 -3.00 1.84 -12.25
N ALA A 249 -3.93 2.19 -13.16
CA ALA A 249 -4.80 1.22 -13.82
C ALA A 249 -4.02 0.16 -14.61
N ALA A 250 -3.00 0.55 -15.37
CA ALA A 250 -2.19 -0.40 -16.11
C ALA A 250 -1.28 -1.22 -15.16
N THR A 251 -0.65 -0.59 -14.17
CA THR A 251 0.36 -1.27 -13.32
C THR A 251 -0.29 -2.19 -12.30
N TYR A 252 -1.16 -1.65 -11.44
CA TYR A 252 -1.88 -2.43 -10.42
C TYR A 252 -2.93 -3.33 -11.06
N GLY A 253 -3.60 -2.87 -12.12
CA GLY A 253 -4.60 -3.69 -12.81
C GLY A 253 -4.00 -4.93 -13.48
N GLN A 254 -2.83 -4.80 -14.11
CA GLN A 254 -2.12 -5.97 -14.65
C GLN A 254 -1.68 -6.92 -13.53
N ALA A 255 -1.15 -6.39 -12.42
CA ALA A 255 -0.76 -7.20 -11.27
C ALA A 255 -1.95 -7.97 -10.68
N PHE A 256 -3.10 -7.30 -10.52
CA PHE A 256 -4.36 -7.92 -10.12
C PHE A 256 -4.76 -9.04 -11.09
N LEU A 257 -4.80 -8.79 -12.41
CA LEU A 257 -5.20 -9.79 -13.40
C LEU A 257 -4.26 -11.01 -13.42
N ALA A 258 -2.97 -10.79 -13.19
CA ALA A 258 -1.99 -11.87 -13.07
C ALA A 258 -2.27 -12.74 -11.85
N VAL A 259 -2.49 -12.12 -10.68
CA VAL A 259 -2.81 -12.87 -9.45
C VAL A 259 -4.16 -13.56 -9.55
N ASP A 260 -5.15 -12.91 -10.17
CA ASP A 260 -6.48 -13.46 -10.38
C ASP A 260 -6.44 -14.75 -11.21
N LEU A 261 -5.70 -14.73 -12.33
CA LEU A 261 -5.44 -15.93 -13.14
C LEU A 261 -4.65 -16.99 -12.36
N LEU A 262 -3.67 -16.58 -11.56
CA LEU A 262 -2.85 -17.50 -10.77
C LEU A 262 -3.68 -18.21 -9.69
N VAL A 263 -4.57 -17.48 -9.01
CA VAL A 263 -5.52 -18.04 -8.05
C VAL A 263 -6.52 -18.96 -8.74
N GLU A 264 -7.01 -18.61 -9.93
CA GLU A 264 -7.89 -19.49 -10.72
C GLU A 264 -7.20 -20.81 -11.06
N GLN A 265 -5.92 -20.79 -11.45
CA GLN A 265 -5.19 -21.98 -11.88
C GLN A 265 -4.63 -22.83 -10.73
N LYS A 266 -4.21 -22.19 -9.63
CA LYS A 266 -3.42 -22.84 -8.57
C LYS A 266 -4.11 -22.81 -7.20
N GLY A 267 -5.15 -22.00 -7.06
CA GLY A 267 -5.84 -21.76 -5.80
C GLY A 267 -5.12 -20.76 -4.90
N LEU A 268 -5.91 -20.11 -4.03
CA LEU A 268 -5.40 -19.20 -2.99
C LEU A 268 -4.33 -19.84 -2.07
N PRO A 269 -4.44 -21.12 -1.64
CA PRO A 269 -3.41 -21.74 -0.81
C PRO A 269 -2.01 -21.72 -1.42
N ALA A 270 -1.88 -21.83 -2.75
CA ALA A 270 -0.57 -21.76 -3.42
C ALA A 270 0.03 -20.35 -3.32
N VAL A 271 -0.78 -19.30 -3.47
CA VAL A 271 -0.34 -17.91 -3.32
C VAL A 271 0.10 -17.64 -1.88
N VAL A 272 -0.65 -18.13 -0.90
CA VAL A 272 -0.26 -18.05 0.52
C VAL A 272 1.06 -18.77 0.77
N GLU A 273 1.24 -19.97 0.23
CA GLU A 273 2.48 -20.74 0.40
C GLU A 273 3.69 -20.02 -0.20
N TYR A 274 3.54 -19.37 -1.36
CA TYR A 274 4.60 -18.54 -1.95
C TYR A 274 5.20 -17.55 -0.94
N PHE A 275 4.35 -16.79 -0.23
CA PHE A 275 4.83 -15.84 0.76
C PHE A 275 5.40 -16.52 2.00
N ARG A 276 4.78 -17.62 2.48
CA ARG A 276 5.28 -18.38 3.65
C ARG A 276 6.66 -18.99 3.41
N LEU A 277 7.00 -19.36 2.18
CA LEU A 277 8.32 -19.92 1.83
C LEU A 277 9.47 -18.93 2.08
N PHE A 278 9.21 -17.61 2.05
CA PHE A 278 10.20 -16.60 2.46
C PHE A 278 10.56 -16.68 3.94
N GLY A 279 9.73 -17.35 4.72
CA GLY A 279 10.04 -17.69 6.10
C GLY A 279 11.27 -18.61 6.23
N LYS A 280 11.59 -19.37 5.17
CA LYS A 280 12.68 -20.35 5.13
C LYS A 280 13.79 -19.93 4.17
N LEU A 281 13.44 -19.38 3.01
CA LEU A 281 14.37 -19.06 1.95
C LEU A 281 14.00 -17.75 1.26
N ASN A 282 14.91 -16.77 1.25
CA ASN A 282 14.70 -15.48 0.56
C ASN A 282 15.08 -15.56 -0.93
N ASN A 283 14.41 -16.43 -1.69
CA ASN A 283 14.64 -16.65 -3.12
C ASN A 283 13.30 -16.73 -3.87
N ARG A 284 12.90 -15.61 -4.47
CA ARG A 284 11.65 -15.48 -5.23
C ARG A 284 11.45 -16.52 -6.34
N GLU A 285 12.46 -16.81 -7.15
CA GLU A 285 12.34 -17.73 -8.29
C GLU A 285 12.10 -19.16 -7.82
N ARG A 286 12.86 -19.60 -6.81
CA ARG A 286 12.69 -20.94 -6.23
C ARG A 286 11.39 -21.07 -5.46
N ASN A 287 10.98 -20.03 -4.73
CA ASN A 287 9.73 -20.03 -4.00
C ASN A 287 8.52 -20.04 -4.96
N PHE A 288 8.59 -19.29 -6.06
CA PHE A 288 7.58 -19.31 -7.12
C PHE A 288 7.43 -20.71 -7.70
N ALA A 289 8.53 -21.33 -8.13
CA ALA A 289 8.52 -22.68 -8.68
C ALA A 289 7.99 -23.72 -7.67
N THR A 290 8.32 -23.56 -6.39
CA THR A 290 7.86 -24.46 -5.32
C THR A 290 6.36 -24.31 -5.07
N ALA A 291 5.85 -23.08 -5.00
CA ALA A 291 4.44 -22.81 -4.70
C ALA A 291 3.51 -23.14 -5.87
N PHE A 292 3.93 -22.85 -7.11
CA PHE A 292 3.05 -22.91 -8.29
C PHE A 292 3.37 -24.08 -9.24
N GLY A 293 4.45 -24.82 -8.98
CA GLY A 293 4.86 -25.99 -9.77
C GLY A 293 5.44 -25.65 -11.15
N GLU A 294 5.75 -24.38 -11.41
CA GLU A 294 6.38 -23.94 -12.66
C GLU A 294 7.22 -22.66 -12.50
N PRO A 295 8.21 -22.41 -13.36
CA PRO A 295 8.95 -21.15 -13.34
C PRO A 295 8.07 -19.95 -13.69
N VAL A 296 8.41 -18.77 -13.15
CA VAL A 296 7.67 -17.52 -13.41
C VAL A 296 7.60 -17.16 -14.90
N ALA A 297 8.67 -17.44 -15.67
CA ALA A 297 8.68 -17.19 -17.11
C ALA A 297 7.58 -17.98 -17.85
N LYS A 298 7.34 -19.24 -17.46
CA LYS A 298 6.27 -20.06 -18.05
C LYS A 298 4.88 -19.54 -17.69
N PHE A 299 4.73 -18.99 -16.48
CA PHE A 299 3.48 -18.33 -16.10
C PHE A 299 3.28 -17.01 -16.86
N GLU A 300 4.35 -16.23 -17.05
CA GLU A 300 4.33 -14.98 -17.82
C GLU A 300 3.85 -15.19 -19.27
N ASP A 301 4.31 -16.24 -19.94
CA ASP A 301 3.85 -16.58 -21.29
C ASP A 301 2.32 -16.78 -21.34
N LYS A 302 1.78 -17.60 -20.42
CA LYS A 302 0.33 -17.85 -20.30
C LYS A 302 -0.43 -16.58 -19.95
N PHE A 303 0.12 -15.76 -19.06
CA PHE A 303 -0.51 -14.51 -18.66
C PHE A 303 -0.57 -13.51 -19.81
N ASN A 304 0.48 -13.44 -20.63
CA ASN A 304 0.50 -12.60 -21.83
C ASN A 304 -0.59 -13.04 -22.83
N GLU A 305 -0.75 -14.35 -23.07
CA GLU A 305 -1.85 -14.88 -23.90
C GLU A 305 -3.23 -14.53 -23.33
N HIS A 306 -3.39 -14.64 -22.01
CA HIS A 306 -4.62 -14.27 -21.32
C HIS A 306 -4.93 -12.77 -21.46
N LEU A 307 -3.94 -11.90 -21.25
CA LEU A 307 -4.10 -10.45 -21.44
C LEU A 307 -4.50 -10.10 -22.87
N MET A 308 -3.87 -10.70 -23.88
CA MET A 308 -4.24 -10.47 -25.28
C MET A 308 -5.70 -10.87 -25.55
N THR A 309 -6.16 -11.96 -24.94
CA THR A 309 -7.57 -12.40 -25.04
C THR A 309 -8.53 -11.42 -24.36
N LEU A 310 -8.18 -10.90 -23.18
CA LEU A 310 -8.99 -9.90 -22.47
C LEU A 310 -9.05 -8.58 -23.25
N PHE A 311 -7.96 -8.21 -23.92
CA PHE A 311 -7.88 -6.93 -24.63
C PHE A 311 -8.40 -6.94 -26.06
N ALA A 312 -8.56 -8.13 -26.66
CA ALA A 312 -9.21 -8.30 -27.96
C ALA A 312 -10.74 -8.24 -27.91
N ARG A 313 -11.35 -8.34 -26.72
CA ARG A 313 -12.79 -8.20 -26.48
C ARG A 313 -13.18 -6.74 -26.33
#